data_AF-A0A7G8WF61-F1
#
_entry.id   AF-A0A7G8WF61-F1
#
_cell.length_a   1.000
_cell.length_b   1.000
_cell.length_c   1.000
_cell.angle_alpha   90.00
_cell.angle_beta   90.00
_cell.angle_gamma   90.00
#
_symmetry.space_group_name_H-M   'P 1'
#
loop_
_entity.id
_entity.type
_entity.pdbx_description
1 polymer ?
#
loop_
_entity_poly.entity_id
_entity_poly.type
_entity_poly.pdbx_seq_one_letter_code
_entity_poly.pdbx_strand_id
1 'polypeptide(L)'
;MKLKSLLVLPVLFLCLLSFSQNQTHAKINYPNNVDTPLTKKEKSMIEEVYQLQAQEMVYDNESFLKDIKHLLRNRILIYEDVDPKTQKKGKLLSNVPLFKTYNKNFKRDTKFNVENFNPLKYQLDFFANGTYVYQIDNTNYFIQVTSQYRKFK
;
A
#
# COMPACT_ATOMS: atom_id res chain seq x y z
N MET A 1 -58.99 -24.80 -39.98
CA MET A 1 -59.11 -25.35 -38.61
C MET A 1 -58.00 -24.76 -37.76
N LYS A 2 -58.34 -24.15 -36.62
CA LYS A 2 -57.37 -23.68 -35.60
C LYS A 2 -56.71 -24.88 -34.93
N LEU A 3 -55.41 -24.83 -34.62
CA LEU A 3 -54.91 -25.00 -33.24
C LEU A 3 -53.42 -24.61 -33.11
N LYS A 4 -53.14 -23.99 -31.98
CA LYS A 4 -51.86 -23.47 -31.48
C LYS A 4 -50.98 -24.62 -30.97
N SER A 5 -49.65 -24.51 -31.07
CA SER A 5 -48.78 -24.62 -29.89
C SER A 5 -47.33 -24.22 -30.21
N LEU A 6 -46.81 -23.43 -29.29
CA LEU A 6 -45.45 -23.03 -29.02
C LEU A 6 -44.51 -24.24 -28.91
N LEU A 7 -43.30 -24.16 -29.47
CA LEU A 7 -42.14 -24.83 -28.88
C LEU A 7 -40.87 -24.01 -29.10
N VAL A 8 -40.32 -23.61 -27.97
CA VAL A 8 -39.17 -22.73 -27.76
C VAL A 8 -37.88 -23.49 -28.04
N LEU A 9 -36.88 -22.74 -28.53
CA LEU A 9 -35.47 -23.07 -28.74
C LEU A 9 -34.87 -24.15 -27.79
N PRO A 10 -33.90 -24.93 -28.29
CA PRO A 10 -32.59 -24.90 -27.64
C PRO A 10 -31.44 -24.97 -28.69
N VAL A 11 -30.20 -24.54 -28.49
CA VAL A 11 -29.47 -23.93 -27.37
C VAL A 11 -28.16 -23.48 -28.05
N LEU A 12 -27.97 -22.16 -28.13
CA LEU A 12 -26.74 -21.52 -28.58
C LEU A 12 -25.76 -21.61 -27.39
N PHE A 13 -25.04 -22.72 -27.24
CA PHE A 13 -24.25 -22.96 -26.03
C PHE A 13 -22.97 -23.72 -26.34
N LEU A 14 -22.03 -23.03 -26.99
CA LEU A 14 -20.68 -23.56 -27.20
C LEU A 14 -19.57 -22.50 -27.06
N CYS A 15 -19.85 -21.37 -26.41
CA CYS A 15 -18.84 -20.33 -26.13
C CYS A 15 -18.75 -19.94 -24.65
N LEU A 16 -18.93 -20.89 -23.73
CA LEU A 16 -18.56 -20.71 -22.31
C LEU A 16 -17.47 -21.72 -21.91
N LEU A 17 -16.39 -21.77 -22.68
CA LEU A 17 -15.11 -22.19 -22.10
C LEU A 17 -14.57 -20.97 -21.35
N SER A 18 -15.10 -20.75 -20.16
CA SER A 18 -14.50 -19.86 -19.18
C SER A 18 -13.12 -20.41 -18.87
N PHE A 19 -12.08 -19.83 -19.49
CA PHE A 19 -10.73 -19.96 -18.99
C PHE A 19 -10.70 -19.35 -17.60
N SER A 20 -10.92 -20.16 -16.57
CA SER A 20 -10.59 -19.81 -15.20
C SER A 20 -9.08 -19.70 -15.14
N GLN A 21 -8.52 -18.51 -15.35
CA GLN A 21 -7.13 -18.24 -15.02
C GLN A 21 -7.00 -18.42 -13.51
N ASN A 22 -6.46 -19.57 -13.08
CA ASN A 22 -5.95 -19.73 -11.73
C ASN A 22 -4.74 -18.80 -11.60
N GLN A 23 -4.99 -17.54 -11.27
CA GLN A 23 -3.93 -16.62 -10.88
C GLN A 23 -3.42 -17.15 -9.54
N THR A 24 -2.26 -17.82 -9.55
CA THR A 24 -1.52 -18.09 -8.32
C THR A 24 -1.15 -16.74 -7.71
N HIS A 25 -1.99 -16.23 -6.81
CA HIS A 25 -1.71 -15.00 -6.09
C HIS A 25 -0.40 -15.20 -5.34
N ALA A 26 0.59 -14.34 -5.60
CA ALA A 26 1.84 -14.37 -4.87
C ALA A 26 1.54 -14.28 -3.36
N LYS A 27 2.03 -15.26 -2.58
CA LYS A 27 1.82 -15.28 -1.14
C LYS A 27 2.73 -14.24 -0.48
N ILE A 28 2.18 -13.38 0.37
CA ILE A 28 2.94 -12.44 1.20
C ILE A 28 3.73 -13.24 2.24
N ASN A 29 5.03 -12.95 2.36
CA ASN A 29 5.88 -13.55 3.38
C ASN A 29 6.05 -12.57 4.55
N TYR A 30 5.20 -12.71 5.57
CA TYR A 30 5.27 -11.87 6.76
C TYR A 30 6.42 -12.31 7.68
N PRO A 31 7.33 -11.41 8.08
CA PRO A 31 8.32 -11.68 9.12
C PRO A 31 7.65 -11.79 10.49
N ASN A 32 8.24 -12.56 11.41
CA ASN A 32 7.69 -12.80 12.76
C ASN A 32 7.46 -11.50 13.57
N ASN A 33 8.15 -10.41 13.23
CA ASN A 33 7.98 -9.13 13.91
C ASN A 33 6.61 -8.49 13.67
N VAL A 34 5.77 -8.96 12.73
CA VAL A 34 4.43 -8.39 12.52
C VAL A 34 3.41 -8.87 13.55
N ASP A 35 3.68 -9.97 14.23
CA ASP A 35 2.77 -10.54 15.22
C ASP A 35 2.88 -9.80 16.58
N THR A 36 3.92 -8.98 16.76
CA THR A 36 4.06 -8.14 17.96
C THR A 36 3.10 -6.93 17.94
N PRO A 37 2.66 -6.43 19.10
CA PRO A 37 1.81 -5.23 19.19
C PRO A 37 2.42 -4.01 18.50
N LEU A 38 1.57 -3.04 18.11
CA LEU A 38 2.04 -1.75 17.61
C LEU A 38 2.82 -1.00 18.69
N THR A 39 3.93 -0.39 18.31
CA THR A 39 4.62 0.59 19.15
C THR A 39 3.80 1.87 19.26
N LYS A 40 4.09 2.71 20.25
CA LYS A 40 3.45 4.03 20.38
C LYS A 40 3.64 4.89 19.14
N LYS A 41 4.82 4.85 18.50
CA LYS A 41 5.14 5.60 17.28
C LYS A 41 4.28 5.14 16.10
N GLU A 42 4.17 3.83 15.89
CA GLU A 42 3.34 3.28 14.81
C GLU A 42 1.86 3.58 15.04
N LYS A 43 1.39 3.46 16.30
CA LYS A 43 0.02 3.83 16.67
C LYS A 43 -0.26 5.30 16.36
N SER A 44 0.62 6.22 16.75
CA SER A 44 0.45 7.64 16.43
C SER A 44 0.47 7.93 14.93
N MET A 45 1.30 7.22 14.14
CA MET A 45 1.34 7.39 12.69
C MET A 45 0.01 6.98 12.04
N ILE A 46 -0.60 5.89 12.50
CA ILE A 46 -1.90 5.40 12.04
C ILE A 46 -3.00 6.39 12.45
N GLU A 47 -3.07 6.77 13.73
CA GLU A 47 -4.11 7.67 14.24
C GLU A 47 -4.04 9.05 13.59
N GLU A 48 -2.84 9.57 13.30
CA GLU A 48 -2.66 10.83 12.58
C GLU A 48 -3.36 10.81 11.21
N VAL A 49 -3.25 9.68 10.48
CA VAL A 49 -3.78 9.51 9.12
C VAL A 49 -5.23 9.10 9.08
N TYR A 50 -5.61 8.08 9.85
CA TYR A 50 -6.92 7.46 9.80
C TYR A 50 -7.91 8.10 10.78
N GLN A 51 -7.46 8.87 11.77
CA GLN A 51 -8.31 9.62 12.70
C GLN A 51 -9.43 8.75 13.31
N LEU A 52 -10.69 9.18 13.24
CA LEU A 52 -11.85 8.46 13.76
C LEU A 52 -12.04 7.09 13.09
N GLN A 53 -11.53 6.93 11.86
CA GLN A 53 -11.60 5.69 11.10
C GLN A 53 -10.46 4.71 11.44
N ALA A 54 -9.50 5.08 12.31
CA ALA A 54 -8.37 4.20 12.66
C ALA A 54 -8.84 2.88 13.29
N GLN A 55 -9.88 2.91 14.11
CA GLN A 55 -10.43 1.71 14.74
C GLN A 55 -10.98 0.73 13.69
N GLU A 56 -11.97 1.17 12.91
CA GLU A 56 -12.67 0.33 11.93
C GLU A 56 -11.75 -0.08 10.76
N MET A 57 -11.00 0.86 10.18
CA MET A 57 -10.21 0.60 8.98
C MET A 57 -8.92 -0.15 9.26
N VAL A 58 -8.36 0.01 10.46
CA VAL A 58 -7.02 -0.52 10.79
C VAL A 58 -7.05 -1.52 11.94
N TYR A 59 -7.59 -1.15 13.10
CA TYR A 59 -7.45 -2.00 14.28
C TYR A 59 -8.36 -3.22 14.29
N ASP A 60 -9.60 -3.07 13.82
CA ASP A 60 -10.58 -4.16 13.74
C ASP A 60 -10.37 -5.04 12.50
N ASN A 61 -9.64 -4.53 11.50
CA ASN A 61 -9.27 -5.29 10.32
C ASN A 61 -7.91 -5.99 10.51
N GLU A 62 -7.93 -7.22 11.01
CA GLU A 62 -6.71 -7.98 11.33
C GLU A 62 -5.74 -8.12 10.15
N SER A 63 -6.27 -8.35 8.94
CA SER A 63 -5.45 -8.47 7.73
C SER A 63 -4.75 -7.16 7.41
N PHE A 64 -5.48 -6.05 7.42
CA PHE A 64 -4.91 -4.75 7.13
C PHE A 64 -3.96 -4.25 8.23
N LEU A 65 -4.25 -4.56 9.50
CA LEU A 65 -3.33 -4.33 10.61
C LEU A 65 -2.00 -5.05 10.37
N LYS A 66 -2.06 -6.31 9.95
CA LYS A 66 -0.87 -7.11 9.62
C LYS A 66 -0.10 -6.50 8.45
N ASP A 67 -0.79 -6.04 7.42
CA ASP A 67 -0.20 -5.35 6.27
C ASP A 67 0.47 -4.02 6.65
N ILE A 68 -0.19 -3.19 7.46
CA ILE A 68 0.35 -1.92 7.96
C ILE A 68 1.59 -2.15 8.82
N LYS A 69 1.57 -3.13 9.73
CA LYS A 69 2.75 -3.49 10.52
C LYS A 69 3.90 -3.95 9.61
N HIS A 70 3.60 -4.79 8.62
CA HIS A 70 4.60 -5.24 7.67
C HIS A 70 5.19 -4.07 6.87
N LEU A 71 4.34 -3.15 6.41
CA LEU A 71 4.69 -1.95 5.68
C LEU A 71 5.66 -1.07 6.48
N LEU A 72 5.26 -0.67 7.68
CA LEU A 72 6.02 0.25 8.55
C LEU A 72 7.35 -0.35 9.04
N ARG A 73 7.38 -1.64 9.35
CA ARG A 73 8.54 -2.29 9.98
C ARG A 73 9.56 -2.80 8.99
N ASN A 74 9.11 -3.27 7.82
CA ASN A 74 9.94 -4.12 6.95
C ASN A 74 10.04 -3.61 5.51
N ARG A 75 9.12 -2.75 5.06
CA ARG A 75 9.02 -2.39 3.64
C ARG A 75 9.34 -0.95 3.33
N ILE A 76 9.10 -0.05 4.29
CA ILE A 76 9.53 1.36 4.22
C ILE A 76 10.92 1.45 4.83
N LEU A 77 11.87 1.96 4.05
CA LEU A 77 13.20 2.32 4.51
C LEU A 77 13.43 3.80 4.23
N ILE A 78 13.71 4.58 5.27
CA ILE A 78 14.15 5.97 5.14
C ILE A 78 15.64 5.99 5.41
N TYR A 79 16.42 6.50 4.46
CA TYR A 79 17.88 6.49 4.54
C TYR A 79 18.47 7.76 3.93
N GLU A 80 19.66 8.11 4.37
CA GLU A 80 20.46 9.19 3.79
C GLU A 80 21.44 8.61 2.76
N ASP A 81 21.59 9.29 1.63
CA ASP A 81 22.60 8.98 0.62
C ASP A 81 23.24 10.28 0.12
N VAL A 82 24.46 10.54 0.59
CA VAL A 82 25.18 11.80 0.34
C VAL A 82 26.01 11.79 -0.94
N ASP A 83 26.26 10.62 -1.54
CA ASP A 83 27.05 10.54 -2.78
C ASP A 83 26.10 10.63 -3.99
N PRO A 84 26.15 11.70 -4.79
CA PRO A 84 25.28 11.86 -5.95
C PRO A 84 25.40 10.74 -6.99
N LYS A 85 26.50 9.97 -6.98
CA LYS A 85 26.71 8.84 -7.89
C LYS A 85 25.94 7.59 -7.46
N THR A 86 25.65 7.42 -6.17
CA THR A 86 24.89 6.28 -5.62
C THR A 86 23.41 6.59 -5.46
N GLN A 87 23.05 7.88 -5.44
CA GLN A 87 21.66 8.33 -5.33
C GLN A 87 20.77 7.69 -6.39
N LYS A 88 19.79 6.91 -5.93
CA LYS A 88 18.78 6.31 -6.79
C LYS A 88 17.90 7.40 -7.40
N LYS A 89 17.65 7.31 -8.70
CA LYS A 89 16.63 8.11 -9.37
C LYS A 89 15.26 7.78 -8.76
N GLY A 90 14.56 8.80 -8.27
CA GLY A 90 13.27 8.67 -7.61
C GLY A 90 12.38 9.88 -7.87
N LYS A 91 11.11 9.76 -7.52
CA LYS A 91 10.16 10.88 -7.62
C LYS A 91 10.38 11.83 -6.44
N LEU A 92 10.37 13.14 -6.67
CA LEU A 92 10.38 14.10 -5.55
C LEU A 92 9.13 13.93 -4.67
N LEU A 93 9.31 13.93 -3.36
CA LEU A 93 8.21 13.77 -2.41
C LEU A 93 7.19 14.91 -2.53
N SER A 94 7.63 16.13 -2.88
CA SER A 94 6.78 17.28 -3.20
C SER A 94 5.76 17.00 -4.31
N ASN A 95 6.12 16.15 -5.28
CA ASN A 95 5.27 15.73 -6.38
C ASN A 95 4.33 14.57 -6.00
N VAL A 96 4.45 14.01 -4.80
CA VAL A 96 3.54 12.99 -4.26
C VAL A 96 2.39 13.70 -3.52
N PRO A 97 1.13 13.48 -3.91
CA PRO A 97 -0.01 14.06 -3.19
C PRO A 97 -0.10 13.56 -1.74
N LEU A 98 -0.72 14.37 -0.88
CA LEU A 98 -1.04 13.95 0.49
C LEU A 98 -2.23 12.99 0.47
N PHE A 99 -2.20 11.96 1.30
CA PHE A 99 -3.30 11.04 1.51
C PHE A 99 -4.35 11.67 2.44
N LYS A 100 -5.28 12.43 1.84
CA LYS A 100 -6.27 13.24 2.55
C LYS A 100 -7.64 12.56 2.75
N THR A 101 -7.72 11.25 2.52
CA THR A 101 -8.99 10.51 2.54
C THR A 101 -9.72 10.63 3.87
N TYR A 102 -9.02 10.41 4.99
CA TYR A 102 -9.61 10.45 6.34
C TYR A 102 -9.25 11.73 7.10
N ASN A 103 -8.07 12.31 6.83
CA ASN A 103 -7.63 13.58 7.40
C ASN A 103 -7.40 14.64 6.30
N LYS A 104 -8.39 15.51 6.08
CA LYS A 104 -8.32 16.58 5.08
C LYS A 104 -7.39 17.72 5.46
N ASN A 105 -7.11 17.86 6.76
CA ASN A 105 -6.36 18.97 7.34
C ASN A 105 -4.84 18.80 7.20
N PHE A 106 -4.38 17.74 6.54
CA PHE A 106 -2.95 17.55 6.31
C PHE A 106 -2.32 18.71 5.56
N LYS A 107 -1.22 19.16 6.14
CA LYS A 107 -0.22 20.00 5.52
C LYS A 107 1.05 19.18 5.36
N ARG A 108 1.74 19.43 4.25
CA ARG A 108 3.08 18.88 4.04
C ARG A 108 3.98 19.41 5.15
N ASP A 109 4.90 18.57 5.62
CA ASP A 109 5.86 18.97 6.64
C ASP A 109 6.71 20.12 6.10
N THR A 110 6.81 21.22 6.86
CA THR A 110 7.57 22.41 6.43
C THR A 110 9.08 22.17 6.44
N LYS A 111 9.53 21.27 7.32
CA LYS A 111 10.91 20.79 7.41
C LYS A 111 10.88 19.28 7.63
N PHE A 112 11.72 18.56 6.91
CA PHE A 112 11.89 17.14 7.13
C PHE A 112 12.67 16.87 8.42
N ASN A 113 12.18 15.90 9.20
CA ASN A 113 12.89 15.34 10.35
C ASN A 113 12.58 13.84 10.40
N VAL A 114 13.61 13.02 10.24
CA VAL A 114 13.49 11.56 10.16
C VAL A 114 12.85 10.93 11.40
N GLU A 115 13.03 11.55 12.58
CA GLU A 115 12.54 11.01 13.85
C GLU A 115 11.02 11.08 13.98
N ASN A 116 10.40 12.11 13.40
CA ASN A 116 8.96 12.36 13.51
C ASN A 116 8.21 12.25 12.17
N PHE A 117 8.91 11.96 11.07
CA PHE A 117 8.30 11.85 9.76
C PHE A 117 7.32 10.67 9.69
N ASN A 118 6.09 10.95 9.25
CA ASN A 118 5.07 9.93 9.03
C ASN A 118 4.88 9.67 7.52
N PRO A 119 5.39 8.56 6.98
CA PRO A 119 5.28 8.27 5.55
C PRO A 119 3.83 8.04 5.11
N LEU A 120 2.93 7.59 5.99
CA LEU A 120 1.54 7.30 5.67
C LEU A 120 0.73 8.55 5.25
N LYS A 121 1.24 9.75 5.52
CA LYS A 121 0.65 11.02 5.08
C LYS A 121 0.66 11.21 3.57
N TYR A 122 1.49 10.45 2.84
CA TYR A 122 1.73 10.62 1.41
C TYR A 122 1.15 9.44 0.63
N GLN A 123 0.64 9.70 -0.57
CA GLN A 123 0.17 8.67 -1.52
C GLN A 123 1.36 7.97 -2.18
N LEU A 124 2.18 7.28 -1.38
CA LEU A 124 3.27 6.45 -1.85
C LEU A 124 2.73 5.12 -2.38
N ASP A 125 3.52 4.44 -3.21
CA ASP A 125 3.20 3.17 -3.85
C ASP A 125 3.33 1.99 -2.87
N PHE A 126 2.63 2.08 -1.73
CA PHE A 126 2.71 1.12 -0.61
C PHE A 126 2.32 -0.31 -0.97
N PHE A 127 1.50 -0.52 -2.00
CA PHE A 127 1.01 -1.85 -2.37
C PHE A 127 1.37 -2.22 -3.81
N ALA A 128 2.27 -1.47 -4.45
CA ALA A 128 2.69 -1.74 -5.81
C ALA A 128 3.67 -2.91 -5.92
N ASN A 129 3.71 -3.51 -7.11
CA ASN A 129 4.65 -4.57 -7.46
C ASN A 129 6.00 -3.96 -7.82
N GLY A 130 6.93 -3.86 -6.87
CA GLY A 130 8.29 -3.42 -7.15
C GLY A 130 8.99 -2.77 -5.97
N THR A 131 10.01 -1.97 -6.27
CA THR A 131 10.66 -1.07 -5.32
C THR A 131 10.56 0.36 -5.86
N TYR A 132 9.99 1.25 -5.06
CA TYR A 132 9.76 2.64 -5.42
C TYR A 132 10.58 3.53 -4.50
N VAL A 133 11.19 4.57 -5.07
CA VAL A 133 12.07 5.49 -4.34
C VAL A 133 11.55 6.91 -4.51
N TYR A 134 11.46 7.61 -3.38
CA TYR A 134 11.07 9.01 -3.33
C TYR A 134 12.18 9.81 -2.68
N GLN A 135 12.62 10.86 -3.34
CA GLN A 135 13.61 11.78 -2.79
C GLN A 135 12.89 12.84 -1.95
N ILE A 136 13.38 13.08 -0.74
CA ILE A 136 12.86 14.14 0.11
C ILE A 136 13.48 15.46 -0.31
N ASP A 137 12.63 16.40 -0.70
CA ASP A 137 13.03 17.69 -1.26
C ASP A 137 14.04 18.43 -0.39
N ASN A 138 15.07 19.00 -1.04
CA ASN A 138 16.13 19.79 -0.40
C ASN A 138 16.91 19.03 0.69
N THR A 139 16.96 17.70 0.62
CA THR A 139 17.75 16.85 1.51
C THR A 139 18.43 15.71 0.74
N ASN A 140 19.35 15.01 1.42
CA ASN A 140 19.94 13.75 0.93
C ASN A 140 19.15 12.51 1.39
N TYR A 141 17.93 12.68 1.90
CA TYR A 141 17.11 11.58 2.38
C TYR A 141 16.20 11.02 1.29
N PHE A 142 16.03 9.71 1.33
CA PHE A 142 15.20 8.94 0.42
C PHE A 142 14.26 8.04 1.20
N ILE A 143 13.06 7.84 0.65
CA ILE A 143 12.08 6.86 1.13
C ILE A 143 12.04 5.76 0.08
N GLN A 144 12.41 4.55 0.46
CA GLN A 144 12.25 3.37 -0.37
C GLN A 144 11.09 2.53 0.15
N VAL A 145 10.17 2.18 -0.75
CA VAL A 145 9.04 1.30 -0.48
C VAL A 145 9.21 0.05 -1.33
N THR A 146 9.30 -1.11 -0.68
CA THR A 146 9.46 -2.41 -1.37
C THR A 146 8.15 -3.19 -1.38
N SER A 147 7.92 -4.08 -2.35
CA SER A 147 6.72 -4.90 -2.47
C SER A 147 6.53 -5.87 -1.30
N GLN A 148 5.26 -6.17 -0.95
CA GLN A 148 4.90 -7.21 0.03
C GLN A 148 5.22 -8.62 -0.44
N TYR A 149 5.46 -8.81 -1.74
CA TYR A 149 5.82 -10.10 -2.31
C TYR A 149 7.33 -10.32 -2.37
N ARG A 150 8.13 -9.37 -1.85
CA ARG A 150 9.58 -9.51 -1.76
C ARG A 150 9.94 -10.68 -0.83
N LYS A 151 10.86 -11.54 -1.27
CA LYS A 151 11.50 -12.52 -0.40
C LYS A 151 12.61 -11.85 0.41
N PHE A 152 12.56 -11.98 1.72
CA PHE A 152 13.70 -11.69 2.59
C PHE A 152 14.78 -12.75 2.30
N LYS A 153 15.97 -12.30 1.94
CA LYS A 153 17.16 -13.16 1.80
C LYS A 153 17.89 -13.17 3.14
#